data_AF-F6KLL7-F1
#
_entry.id   AF-F6KLL7-F1
#
_cell.length_a   1.000
_cell.length_b   1.000
_cell.length_c   1.000
_cell.angle_alpha   90.00
_cell.angle_beta   90.00
_cell.angle_gamma   90.00
#
_symmetry.space_group_name_H-M   'P 1'
#
loop_
_entity.id
_entity.type
_entity.pdbx_description
1 polymer ?
#
loop_
_entity_poly.entity_id
_entity_poly.type
_entity_poly.pdbx_seq_one_letter_code
_entity_poly.pdbx_strand_id
1 'polypeptide(L)'
;MKIKLVTVGKLKEKYLIQGINEYLKRLNSYAKMEIIEVPDEKAPEKLSDAEMLQVKEKEGQRILGKINDNEYVFVLAINGKQLSSEEFSKEIEQLGISGKSNLTFVIGGSLGLSDSVLQRSNQQ
;
A
#
# COMPACT_ATOMS: atom_id res chain seq x y z
N MET A 1 9.12 15.47 -0.08
CA MET A 1 7.98 14.56 -0.34
C MET A 1 7.85 13.59 0.83
N LYS A 2 6.63 13.19 1.20
CA LYS A 2 6.35 12.12 2.17
C LYS A 2 5.78 10.92 1.43
N ILE A 3 6.39 9.76 1.63
CA ILE A 3 5.93 8.49 1.05
C ILE A 3 5.57 7.56 2.21
N LYS A 4 4.33 7.09 2.19
CA LYS A 4 3.79 6.15 3.17
C LYS A 4 3.52 4.82 2.48
N LEU A 5 3.87 3.72 3.15
CA LEU A 5 3.52 2.37 2.73
C LEU A 5 2.61 1.77 3.79
N VAL A 6 1.38 1.42 3.42
CA VAL A 6 0.42 0.73 4.30
C VAL A 6 0.32 -0.72 3.84
N THR A 7 0.69 -1.66 4.71
CA THR A 7 0.69 -3.10 4.39
C THR A 7 -0.15 -3.87 5.39
N VAL A 8 -0.78 -4.95 4.93
CA VAL A 8 -1.47 -5.91 5.79
C VAL A 8 -0.51 -7.00 6.26
N GLY A 9 -0.52 -7.29 7.55
CA GLY A 9 0.34 -8.27 8.18
C GLY A 9 1.70 -7.71 8.59
N LYS A 10 2.44 -8.51 9.35
CA LYS A 10 3.80 -8.18 9.82
C LYS A 10 4.83 -9.07 9.14
N LEU A 11 5.93 -8.46 8.72
CA LEU A 11 7.09 -9.21 8.22
C LEU A 11 7.80 -9.96 9.34
N LYS A 12 8.12 -11.24 9.11
CA LYS A 12 8.78 -12.10 10.10
C LYS A 12 10.18 -12.52 9.66
N GLU A 13 10.39 -12.59 8.35
CA GLU A 13 11.60 -13.06 7.72
C GLU A 13 12.70 -11.99 7.82
N LYS A 14 13.75 -12.29 8.58
CA LYS A 14 14.85 -11.35 8.83
C LYS A 14 15.50 -10.82 7.55
N TYR A 15 15.63 -11.65 6.52
CA TYR A 15 16.27 -11.24 5.26
C TYR A 15 15.42 -10.21 4.49
N LEU A 16 14.08 -10.30 4.54
CA LEU A 16 13.19 -9.31 3.93
C LEU A 16 13.27 -7.98 4.68
N ILE A 17 13.24 -8.02 6.01
CA ILE A 17 13.38 -6.84 6.86
C ILE A 17 14.72 -6.13 6.59
N GLN A 18 15.80 -6.89 6.46
CA GLN A 18 17.12 -6.34 6.12
C GLN A 18 17.13 -5.70 4.72
N GLY A 19 16.54 -6.38 3.72
CA GLY A 19 16.42 -5.84 2.36
C GLY A 19 15.64 -4.52 2.33
N ILE A 20 14.51 -4.44 3.04
CA ILE A 20 13.71 -3.23 3.15
C ILE A 20 14.52 -2.10 3.81
N ASN A 21 15.21 -2.39 4.92
CA ASN A 21 16.00 -1.40 5.63
C ASN A 21 17.14 -0.82 4.78
N GLU A 22 17.76 -1.63 3.92
CA GLU A 22 18.77 -1.16 2.98
C GLU A 22 18.18 -0.15 1.97
N TYR A 23 17.00 -0.43 1.41
CA TYR A 23 16.32 0.51 0.52
C TYR A 23 15.81 1.76 1.24
N LEU A 24 15.28 1.63 2.47
CA LEU A 24 14.84 2.77 3.27
C LEU A 24 16.00 3.72 3.57
N LYS A 25 17.18 3.19 3.91
CA LYS A 25 18.39 4.00 4.12
C LYS A 25 18.75 4.83 2.89
N ARG A 26 18.64 4.25 1.70
CA ARG A 26 18.91 4.93 0.41
C ARG A 26 17.83 5.94 0.04
N LEU A 27 16.57 5.67 0.36
CA LEU A 27 15.43 6.53 0.01
C LEU A 27 15.26 7.74 0.94
N ASN A 28 15.68 7.61 2.20
CA ASN A 28 15.50 8.67 3.21
C ASN A 28 16.23 9.98 2.90
N SER A 29 17.25 9.98 2.03
CA SER A 29 17.88 11.21 1.54
C SER A 29 17.01 12.00 0.55
N TYR A 30 15.98 11.37 -0.03
CA TYR A 30 15.12 11.95 -1.07
C TYR A 30 13.69 12.19 -0.61
N ALA A 31 13.16 11.32 0.26
CA ALA A 31 11.79 11.41 0.75
C ALA A 31 11.69 10.95 2.22
N LYS A 32 10.71 11.50 2.94
CA LYS A 32 10.37 10.99 4.27
C LYS A 32 9.54 9.72 4.12
N MET A 33 10.15 8.58 4.45
CA MET A 33 9.49 7.28 4.39
C MET A 33 8.74 6.97 5.69
N GLU A 34 7.56 6.38 5.58
CA GLU A 34 6.77 5.87 6.69
C GLU A 34 6.20 4.50 6.29
N ILE A 35 6.42 3.46 7.09
CA ILE A 35 5.81 2.15 6.87
C ILE A 35 4.82 1.88 8.01
N ILE A 36 3.59 1.54 7.67
CA ILE A 36 2.52 1.22 8.61
C ILE A 36 2.02 -0.19 8.30
N GLU A 37 2.32 -1.12 9.20
CA GLU A 37 1.77 -2.48 9.17
C GLU A 37 0.44 -2.50 9.95
N VAL A 38 -0.65 -2.88 9.28
CA VAL A 38 -1.93 -3.14 9.94
C VAL A 38 -2.10 -4.65 10.19
N PRO A 39 -2.78 -5.06 11.28
CA PRO A 39 -3.01 -6.48 11.53
C PRO A 39 -3.78 -7.16 10.40
N ASP A 40 -3.32 -8.34 10.01
CA ASP A 40 -4.03 -9.29 9.15
C ASP A 40 -5.18 -9.95 9.90
N GLU A 41 -6.23 -10.33 9.17
CA GLU A 41 -7.25 -11.22 9.70
C GLU A 41 -6.83 -12.69 9.50
N LYS A 42 -7.21 -13.54 10.45
CA LYS A 42 -6.98 -14.98 10.29
C LYS A 42 -7.80 -15.50 9.11
N ALA A 43 -7.11 -15.99 8.09
CA ALA A 43 -7.71 -16.67 6.95
C ALA A 43 -7.46 -18.18 7.05
N PRO A 44 -8.33 -18.97 7.71
CA PRO A 44 -8.25 -20.44 7.66
C PRO A 44 -8.28 -20.95 6.21
N GLU A 45 -7.70 -22.14 5.98
CA GLU A 45 -7.50 -22.72 4.64
C GLU A 45 -8.80 -22.91 3.82
N LYS A 46 -9.96 -22.93 4.48
CA LYS A 46 -11.27 -22.98 3.84
C LYS A 46 -12.14 -21.85 4.38
N LEU A 47 -12.31 -20.81 3.57
CA LEU A 47 -13.27 -19.74 3.77
C LEU A 47 -14.35 -19.83 2.71
N SER A 48 -15.59 -19.59 3.09
CA SER A 48 -16.66 -19.27 2.15
C SER A 48 -16.43 -17.88 1.52
N ASP A 49 -17.08 -17.62 0.39
CA ASP A 49 -17.01 -16.31 -0.28
C ASP A 49 -17.42 -15.14 0.64
N ALA A 50 -18.43 -15.38 1.48
CA ALA A 50 -18.90 -14.41 2.47
C ALA A 50 -17.84 -14.12 3.54
N GLU A 51 -17.13 -15.14 4.02
CA GLU A 51 -16.07 -14.94 5.01
C GLU A 51 -14.84 -14.28 4.38
N MET A 52 -14.48 -14.65 3.15
CA MET A 52 -13.42 -13.96 2.40
C MET A 52 -13.71 -12.47 2.25
N LEU A 53 -14.95 -12.11 1.93
CA LEU A 53 -15.37 -10.71 1.85
C LEU A 53 -15.25 -10.01 3.21
N GLN A 54 -15.67 -10.66 4.31
CA GLN A 54 -15.54 -10.10 5.66
C GLN A 54 -14.08 -9.84 6.06
N VAL A 55 -13.16 -10.76 5.71
CA VAL A 55 -11.71 -10.57 5.95
C VAL A 55 -11.24 -9.31 5.20
N LYS A 56 -11.52 -9.22 3.89
CA LYS A 56 -11.15 -8.06 3.07
C LYS A 56 -11.71 -6.75 3.62
N GLU A 57 -12.97 -6.72 4.07
CA GLU A 57 -13.58 -5.51 4.63
C GLU A 57 -12.94 -5.08 5.95
N LYS A 58 -12.65 -6.02 6.85
CA LYS A 58 -11.97 -5.71 8.13
C LYS A 58 -10.56 -5.17 7.90
N GLU A 59 -9.80 -5.80 7.02
CA GLU A 59 -8.46 -5.31 6.64
C GLU A 59 -8.56 -3.96 5.94
N GLY A 60 -9.54 -3.79 5.04
CA GLY A 60 -9.83 -2.55 4.35
C GLY A 60 -10.12 -1.39 5.29
N GLN A 61 -10.93 -1.60 6.32
CA GLN A 61 -11.19 -0.59 7.36
C GLN A 61 -9.91 -0.17 8.09
N ARG A 62 -9.02 -1.12 8.39
CA ARG A 62 -7.73 -0.81 9.04
C ARG A 62 -6.83 0.00 8.12
N ILE A 63 -6.76 -0.35 6.83
CA ILE A 63 -6.00 0.38 5.82
C ILE A 63 -6.53 1.82 5.70
N LEU A 64 -7.84 1.98 5.49
CA LEU A 64 -8.49 3.28 5.32
C LEU A 64 -8.29 4.17 6.55
N GLY A 65 -8.31 3.61 7.76
CA GLY A 65 -8.01 4.32 9.00
C GLY A 65 -6.56 4.85 9.11
N LYS A 66 -5.67 4.53 8.16
CA LYS A 66 -4.29 5.04 8.07
C LYS A 66 -4.06 6.00 6.90
N ILE A 67 -5.09 6.26 6.09
CA ILE A 67 -5.04 7.11 4.91
C ILE A 67 -5.79 8.41 5.22
N ASN A 68 -5.13 9.55 5.01
CA ASN A 68 -5.79 10.85 5.12
C ASN A 68 -6.41 11.26 3.78
N ASP A 69 -7.39 12.15 3.80
CA ASP A 69 -8.13 12.59 2.61
C ASP A 69 -7.25 13.30 1.56
N ASN A 70 -6.18 13.97 2.01
CA ASN A 70 -5.29 14.72 1.15
C ASN A 70 -4.16 13.88 0.52
N GLU A 71 -4.09 12.58 0.82
CA GLU A 71 -3.07 11.68 0.29
C GLU A 71 -3.43 11.16 -1.10
N TYR A 72 -2.43 11.11 -1.98
CA TYR A 72 -2.57 10.44 -3.28
C TYR A 72 -2.28 8.96 -3.09
N VAL A 73 -3.27 8.11 -3.37
CA VAL A 73 -3.23 6.69 -3.01
C VAL A 73 -2.98 5.82 -4.24
N PHE A 74 -1.88 5.08 -4.20
CA PHE A 74 -1.58 3.97 -5.11
C PHE A 74 -1.97 2.66 -4.43
N VAL A 75 -2.79 1.85 -5.11
CA VAL A 75 -3.08 0.49 -4.69
C VAL A 75 -2.31 -0.48 -5.57
N LEU A 76 -1.57 -1.41 -4.97
CA LEU A 76 -0.88 -2.45 -5.72
C LEU A 76 -1.85 -3.62 -5.97
N ALA A 77 -2.43 -3.67 -7.18
CA ALA A 77 -3.36 -4.71 -7.59
C ALA A 77 -2.83 -5.47 -8.82
N ILE A 78 -3.14 -6.78 -8.90
CA ILE A 78 -2.70 -7.64 -10.02
C ILE A 78 -3.23 -7.15 -11.37
N ASN A 79 -4.46 -6.63 -11.36
CA ASN A 79 -5.13 -6.08 -12.54
C ASN A 79 -4.90 -4.56 -12.71
N GLY A 80 -3.96 -4.00 -11.96
CA GLY A 80 -3.57 -2.60 -12.04
C GLY A 80 -2.83 -2.25 -13.33
N LYS A 81 -2.62 -0.96 -13.56
CA LYS A 81 -1.85 -0.46 -14.70
C LYS A 81 -0.37 -0.80 -14.49
N GLN A 82 0.19 -1.57 -15.42
CA GLN A 82 1.62 -1.82 -15.44
C GLN A 82 2.34 -0.59 -16.01
N LEU A 83 3.31 -0.09 -15.27
CA LEU A 83 4.16 1.03 -15.65
C LEU A 83 5.61 0.54 -15.74
N SER A 84 6.35 1.02 -16.74
CA SER A 84 7.81 0.94 -16.71
C SER A 84 8.36 1.81 -15.58
N SER A 85 9.63 1.59 -15.20
CA SER A 85 10.33 2.41 -14.21
C SER A 85 10.34 3.90 -14.59
N GLU A 86 10.55 4.21 -15.87
CA GLU A 86 10.58 5.57 -16.41
C GLU A 86 9.18 6.21 -16.38
N GLU A 87 8.14 5.45 -16.69
CA GLU A 87 6.76 5.92 -16.63
C GLU A 87 6.35 6.24 -15.19
N PHE A 88 6.65 5.34 -14.25
CA PHE A 88 6.35 5.53 -12.85
C PHE A 88 7.12 6.72 -12.24
N SER A 89 8.39 6.90 -12.63
CA SER A 89 9.20 8.06 -12.22
C SER A 89 8.57 9.38 -12.69
N LYS A 90 8.14 9.45 -13.96
CA LYS A 90 7.45 10.62 -14.52
C LYS A 90 6.13 10.90 -13.81
N GLU A 91 5.37 9.86 -13.45
CA GLU A 91 4.12 10.02 -12.70
C GLU A 91 4.37 10.65 -11.33
N ILE A 92 5.35 10.15 -10.57
CA ILE A 92 5.73 10.74 -9.26
C ILE A 92 6.19 12.20 -9.42
N GLU A 93 6.96 12.52 -10.46
CA GLU A 93 7.41 13.87 -10.76
C GLU A 93 6.23 14.81 -11.03
N GLN A 94 5.30 14.41 -11.90
CA GLN A 94 4.10 15.18 -12.23
C GLN A 94 3.19 15.40 -11.01
N LEU A 95 3.06 14.39 -10.14
CA LEU A 95 2.36 14.53 -8.86
C LEU A 95 3.04 15.57 -7.97
N GLY A 96 4.37 15.56 -7.90
CA GLY A 96 5.14 16.59 -7.20
C GLY A 96 4.87 18.00 -7.74
N ILE A 97 4.91 18.18 -9.06
CA ILE A 97 4.66 19.47 -9.73
C ILE A 97 3.23 19.97 -9.47
N SER A 98 2.25 19.07 -9.42
CA SER A 98 0.84 19.40 -9.13
C SER A 98 0.54 19.59 -7.63
N GLY A 99 1.57 19.61 -6.78
CA GLY A 99 1.44 19.87 -5.35
C GLY A 99 1.03 18.64 -4.51
N LYS A 100 1.00 17.44 -5.10
CA LYS A 100 0.73 16.19 -4.38
C LYS A 100 2.04 15.68 -3.76
N SER A 101 2.30 16.10 -2.52
CA SER A 101 3.55 15.76 -1.81
C SER A 101 3.42 14.61 -0.81
N ASN A 102 2.22 14.07 -0.62
CA ASN A 102 1.93 12.94 0.28
C ASN A 102 1.42 11.76 -0.54
N LEU A 103 2.29 10.79 -0.80
CA LEU A 103 1.98 9.60 -1.58
C LEU A 103 1.82 8.42 -0.64
N THR A 104 0.76 7.64 -0.81
CA THR A 104 0.50 6.45 0.00
C THR A 104 0.34 5.23 -0.90
N PHE A 105 1.20 4.24 -0.71
CA PHE A 105 1.15 2.95 -1.39
C PHE A 105 0.49 1.92 -0.48
N VAL A 106 -0.41 1.11 -1.03
CA VAL A 106 -1.18 0.12 -0.27
C VAL A 106 -0.91 -1.27 -0.81
N ILE A 107 -0.53 -2.18 0.09
CA ILE A 107 -0.35 -3.61 -0.19
C ILE A 107 -1.35 -4.40 0.66
N GLY A 108 -2.25 -5.12 0.00
CA GLY A 108 -3.27 -5.94 0.66
C GLY A 108 -2.74 -7.25 1.24
N GLY A 109 -3.63 -7.95 1.95
CA GLY A 109 -3.38 -9.30 2.46
C GLY A 109 -3.49 -10.35 1.35
N SER A 110 -3.48 -11.62 1.74
CA SER A 110 -3.53 -12.76 0.80
C SER A 110 -4.80 -12.81 -0.04
N LEU A 111 -5.93 -12.30 0.46
CA LEU A 111 -7.21 -12.22 -0.26
C LEU A 111 -7.37 -10.94 -1.09
N GLY A 112 -6.33 -10.10 -1.15
CA GLY A 112 -6.36 -8.81 -1.84
C GLY A 112 -6.99 -7.69 -1.01
N LEU A 113 -7.65 -6.75 -1.68
CA LEU A 113 -8.17 -5.51 -1.09
C LEU A 113 -9.68 -5.40 -1.24
N SER A 114 -10.33 -4.82 -0.24
CA SER A 114 -11.77 -4.51 -0.29
C SER A 114 -12.09 -3.50 -1.40
N ASP A 115 -13.34 -3.51 -1.85
CA ASP A 115 -13.83 -2.56 -2.84
C ASP A 115 -13.74 -1.12 -2.33
N SER A 116 -13.93 -0.92 -1.02
CA SER A 116 -13.77 0.38 -0.36
C SER A 116 -12.35 0.95 -0.48
N VAL A 117 -11.31 0.11 -0.38
CA VAL A 117 -9.92 0.53 -0.60
C VAL A 117 -9.65 0.81 -2.08
N LEU A 118 -10.16 -0.05 -2.97
CA LEU A 118 -10.01 0.16 -4.41
C LEU A 118 -10.68 1.46 -4.87
N GLN A 119 -11.86 1.77 -4.35
CA GLN A 119 -12.56 3.03 -4.64
C GLN A 119 -11.83 4.26 -4.11
N ARG A 120 -11.12 4.15 -2.98
CA ARG A 120 -10.30 5.24 -2.44
C ARG A 120 -9.03 5.49 -3.26
N SER A 121 -8.57 4.51 -4.05
CA SER A 121 -7.36 4.66 -4.85
C SER A 121 -7.47 5.80 -5.87
N ASN A 122 -6.36 6.50 -6.09
CA ASN A 122 -6.22 7.42 -7.20
C ASN A 122 -5.60 6.73 -8.42
N GLN A 123 -4.80 5.68 -8.18
CA GLN A 123 -4.18 4.82 -9.20
C GLN A 123 -4.12 3.38 -8.70
N GLN A 124 -4.29 2.42 -9.60
CA GLN A 124 -4.15 0.98 -9.37
C GLN A 124 -3.11 0.39 -10.32
#